data_AF-A0A7Y5FSS6-F1
#
_entry.id   AF-A0A7Y5FSS6-F1
#
_cell.length_a   1.000
_cell.length_b   1.000
_cell.length_c   1.000
_cell.angle_alpha   90.00
_cell.angle_beta   90.00
_cell.angle_gamma   90.00
#
_symmetry.space_group_name_H-M   'P 1'
#
loop_
_entity.id
_entity.type
_entity.pdbx_description
1 polymer ?
#
loop_
_entity_poly.entity_id
_entity_poly.type
_entity_poly.pdbx_seq_one_letter_code
_entity_poly.pdbx_strand_id
1 'polypeptide(L)'
;MAVVKYPLFFEESYMPYIWGGRRLETMLGKRLPASGIYAESWEISTRPEGESKIRNGAFAGKTLTELVAAYPHAVLGENVVQKYGAQFPLLVKFLDVSQPLSVQVHPDDAAAQRLENERFGKTEGWYVLHA
;
A
#
# COMPACT_ATOMS: atom_id res chain seq x y z
N MET A 1 18.17 20.90 -5.44
CA MET A 1 17.64 19.52 -5.45
C MET A 1 16.12 19.59 -5.39
N ALA A 2 15.43 18.78 -6.18
CA ALA A 2 13.97 18.84 -6.31
C ALA A 2 13.31 18.31 -5.02
N VAL A 3 13.02 19.22 -4.09
CA VAL A 3 12.11 18.96 -2.98
C VAL A 3 10.75 18.61 -3.58
N VAL A 4 10.12 17.52 -3.16
CA VAL A 4 8.70 17.28 -3.46
C VAL A 4 7.91 18.39 -2.77
N LYS A 5 7.56 19.44 -3.51
CA LYS A 5 6.95 20.68 -2.96
C LYS A 5 5.42 20.67 -2.93
N TYR A 6 4.80 19.51 -3.14
CA TYR A 6 3.34 19.39 -3.22
C TYR A 6 2.88 18.01 -2.76
N PRO A 7 1.62 17.86 -2.29
CA PRO A 7 1.08 16.55 -1.93
C PRO A 7 1.03 15.60 -3.12
N LEU A 8 1.50 14.38 -2.93
CA LEU A 8 1.39 13.30 -3.90
C LEU A 8 0.04 12.60 -3.72
N PHE A 9 -0.72 12.49 -4.80
CA PHE A 9 -1.89 11.65 -4.88
C PHE A 9 -1.59 10.45 -5.76
N PHE A 10 -2.17 9.29 -5.42
CA PHE A 10 -1.91 8.05 -6.12
C PHE A 10 -3.17 7.55 -6.85
N GLU A 11 -2.95 6.83 -7.94
CA GLU A 11 -3.94 5.94 -8.55
C GLU A 11 -4.22 4.77 -7.60
N GLU A 12 -5.46 4.30 -7.55
CA GLU A 12 -5.89 3.23 -6.66
C GLU A 12 -5.56 1.87 -7.28
N SER A 13 -5.07 0.92 -6.48
CA SER A 13 -4.86 -0.47 -6.89
C SER A 13 -5.85 -1.39 -6.17
N TYR A 14 -6.71 -2.07 -6.93
CA TYR A 14 -7.78 -2.91 -6.37
C TYR A 14 -7.44 -4.39 -6.45
N MET A 15 -7.56 -5.11 -5.33
CA MET A 15 -7.23 -6.54 -5.24
C MET A 15 -8.51 -7.40 -5.19
N PRO A 16 -8.72 -8.31 -6.16
CA PRO A 16 -9.93 -9.12 -6.24
C PRO A 16 -9.78 -10.44 -5.46
N TYR A 17 -9.83 -10.38 -4.13
CA TYR A 17 -9.89 -11.60 -3.31
C TYR A 17 -11.32 -12.09 -3.12
N ILE A 18 -11.46 -13.41 -2.93
CA ILE A 18 -12.75 -14.11 -2.86
C ILE A 18 -13.70 -13.62 -1.75
N TRP A 19 -13.14 -13.01 -0.70
CA TRP A 19 -13.88 -12.48 0.44
C TRP A 19 -14.32 -11.01 0.25
N GLY A 20 -13.96 -10.40 -0.87
CA GLY A 20 -14.29 -9.04 -1.22
C GLY A 20 -15.73 -8.82 -1.62
N GLY A 21 -16.07 -7.56 -1.84
CA GLY A 21 -17.40 -7.13 -2.24
C GLY A 21 -17.37 -5.89 -3.14
N ARG A 22 -18.32 -4.99 -2.92
CA ARG A 22 -18.50 -3.74 -3.67
C ARG A 22 -18.66 -2.51 -2.75
N ARG A 23 -18.49 -2.67 -1.43
CA ARG A 23 -18.71 -1.58 -0.46
C ARG A 23 -17.71 -0.45 -0.60
N LEU A 24 -16.52 -0.70 -1.16
CA LEU A 24 -15.57 0.37 -1.47
C LEU A 24 -16.19 1.46 -2.37
N GLU A 25 -17.09 1.09 -3.30
CA GLU A 25 -17.79 2.07 -4.14
C GLU A 25 -18.82 2.88 -3.36
N THR A 26 -19.67 2.19 -2.59
CA THR A 26 -20.82 2.81 -1.94
C THR A 26 -20.45 3.58 -0.68
N MET A 27 -19.43 3.13 0.06
CA MET A 27 -18.99 3.75 1.32
C MET A 27 -17.89 4.79 1.11
N LEU A 28 -16.96 4.54 0.17
CA LEU A 28 -15.76 5.37 -0.02
C LEU A 28 -15.72 6.08 -1.38
N GLY A 29 -16.75 5.90 -2.23
CA GLY A 29 -16.82 6.54 -3.55
C GLY A 29 -15.74 6.06 -4.54
N LYS A 30 -15.14 4.89 -4.28
CA LYS A 30 -14.08 4.31 -5.11
C LYS A 30 -14.64 3.89 -6.47
N ARG A 31 -13.81 3.94 -7.51
CA ARG A 31 -14.18 3.57 -8.88
C ARG A 31 -13.64 2.18 -9.21
N LEU A 32 -14.37 1.15 -8.79
CA LEU A 32 -13.98 -0.22 -9.09
C LEU A 32 -14.22 -0.55 -10.57
N PRO A 33 -13.51 -1.54 -11.14
CA PRO A 33 -13.89 -2.11 -12.42
C PRO A 33 -15.34 -2.61 -12.43
N ALA A 34 -15.98 -2.59 -13.61
CA ALA A 34 -17.42 -2.76 -13.73
C ALA A 34 -17.94 -4.13 -13.24
N SER A 35 -17.12 -5.17 -13.31
CA SER A 35 -17.47 -6.53 -12.86
C SER A 35 -16.47 -7.02 -11.82
N GLY A 36 -16.86 -8.07 -11.09
CA GLY A 36 -16.02 -8.69 -10.07
C GLY A 36 -16.19 -8.10 -8.67
N ILE A 37 -15.60 -8.79 -7.71
CA ILE A 37 -15.53 -8.40 -6.30
C ILE A 37 -14.13 -7.91 -6.00
N TYR A 38 -14.03 -6.90 -5.14
CA TYR A 38 -12.77 -6.31 -4.73
C TYR A 38 -12.73 -6.23 -3.21
N ALA A 39 -11.65 -6.80 -2.68
CA ALA A 39 -11.45 -7.03 -1.27
C ALA A 39 -10.60 -5.93 -0.64
N GLU A 40 -9.61 -5.44 -1.39
CA GLU A 40 -8.70 -4.41 -0.91
C GLU A 40 -8.58 -3.27 -1.93
N SER A 41 -8.47 -2.04 -1.43
CA SER A 41 -7.94 -0.89 -2.16
C SER A 41 -6.62 -0.50 -1.54
N TRP A 42 -5.51 -0.66 -2.28
CA TRP A 42 -4.18 -0.27 -1.82
C TRP A 42 -3.97 1.20 -2.12
N GLU A 43 -3.80 1.99 -1.06
CA GLU A 43 -3.71 3.44 -1.12
C GLU A 43 -2.25 3.92 -1.20
N ILE A 44 -1.34 3.23 -0.50
CA ILE A 44 0.10 3.50 -0.52
C ILE A 44 0.85 2.18 -0.47
N SER A 45 1.66 1.92 -1.51
CA SER A 45 2.35 0.66 -1.72
C SER A 45 3.57 0.81 -2.62
N THR A 46 4.65 0.14 -2.26
CA THR A 46 5.82 -0.12 -3.13
C THR A 46 5.95 -1.61 -3.48
N ARG A 47 4.86 -2.37 -3.31
CA ARG A 47 4.80 -3.80 -3.63
C ARG A 47 4.53 -3.98 -5.13
N PRO A 48 5.25 -4.87 -5.84
CA PRO A 48 5.11 -5.04 -7.29
C PRO A 48 3.68 -5.36 -7.76
N GLU A 49 2.89 -6.03 -6.91
CA GLU A 49 1.54 -6.47 -7.24
C GLU A 49 0.52 -5.31 -7.28
N GLY A 50 0.83 -4.18 -6.65
CA GLY A 50 -0.09 -3.05 -6.50
C GLY A 50 0.67 -1.78 -6.18
N GLU A 51 1.61 -1.42 -7.04
CA GLU A 51 2.50 -0.28 -6.81
C GLU A 51 1.75 1.05 -6.97
N SER A 52 1.92 1.96 -6.02
CA SER A 52 1.25 3.26 -6.05
C SER A 52 1.85 4.16 -7.13
N LYS A 53 1.06 4.46 -8.16
CA LYS A 53 1.42 5.36 -9.26
C LYS A 53 0.90 6.77 -8.98
N ILE A 54 1.76 7.76 -9.13
CA ILE A 54 1.46 9.17 -8.85
C ILE A 54 0.55 9.71 -9.96
N ARG A 55 -0.56 10.36 -9.59
CA ARG A 55 -1.56 10.87 -10.54
C ARG A 55 -1.47 12.38 -10.81
N ASN A 56 -0.63 13.11 -10.09
CA ASN A 56 -0.61 14.58 -10.13
C ASN A 56 0.80 15.18 -10.18
N GLY A 57 0.86 16.42 -10.68
CA GLY A 57 2.07 17.24 -10.66
C GLY A 57 3.20 16.72 -11.56
N ALA A 58 4.42 17.20 -11.29
CA ALA A 58 5.60 16.91 -12.10
C ALA A 58 6.05 15.44 -12.07
N PHE A 59 5.60 14.66 -11.08
CA PHE A 59 5.91 13.23 -10.95
C PHE A 59 4.74 12.35 -11.43
N ALA A 60 3.69 12.91 -12.03
CA ALA A 60 2.59 12.13 -12.57
C ALA A 60 3.10 11.05 -13.56
N GLY A 61 2.56 9.84 -13.43
CA GLY A 61 2.99 8.68 -14.21
C GLY A 61 4.12 7.87 -13.59
N LYS A 62 4.87 8.43 -12.63
CA LYS A 62 5.92 7.72 -11.89
C LYS A 62 5.35 6.91 -10.72
N THR A 63 6.05 5.87 -10.31
CA THR A 63 5.69 5.08 -9.13
C THR A 63 6.33 5.63 -7.86
N LEU A 64 5.77 5.26 -6.70
CA LEU A 64 6.36 5.58 -5.40
C LEU A 64 7.76 4.96 -5.26
N THR A 65 7.99 3.74 -5.77
CA THR A 65 9.32 3.12 -5.71
C THR A 65 10.33 3.88 -6.55
N GLU A 66 9.98 4.31 -7.76
CA GLU A 66 10.86 5.16 -8.59
C GLU A 66 11.24 6.44 -7.84
N LEU A 67 10.27 7.07 -7.17
CA LEU A 67 10.50 8.32 -6.45
C LEU A 67 11.34 8.11 -5.19
N VAL A 68 11.10 7.04 -4.42
CA VAL A 68 11.89 6.68 -3.24
C VAL A 68 13.32 6.32 -3.63
N ALA A 69 13.54 5.63 -4.74
CA ALA A 69 14.88 5.31 -5.24
C ALA A 69 15.65 6.59 -5.66
N ALA A 70 14.98 7.52 -6.34
CA ALA A 70 15.61 8.76 -6.81
C ALA A 70 15.83 9.80 -5.70
N TYR A 71 14.92 9.88 -4.72
CA TYR A 71 14.90 10.93 -3.70
C TYR A 71 14.56 10.40 -2.29
N PRO A 72 15.28 9.40 -1.76
CA PRO A 72 14.87 8.69 -0.54
C PRO A 72 14.71 9.61 0.67
N HIS A 73 15.67 10.50 0.93
CA HIS A 73 15.59 11.43 2.06
C HIS A 73 14.48 12.48 1.92
N ALA A 74 14.18 12.90 0.69
CA ALA A 74 13.14 13.90 0.45
C ALA A 74 11.72 13.32 0.55
N VAL A 75 11.56 12.03 0.24
CA VAL A 75 10.27 11.33 0.28
C VAL A 75 10.03 10.67 1.64
N LEU A 76 11.02 9.98 2.18
CA LEU A 76 10.90 9.19 3.42
C LEU A 76 11.29 9.97 4.67
N GLY A 77 12.15 10.98 4.53
CA GLY A 77 12.77 11.67 5.65
C GLY A 77 13.96 10.91 6.25
N GLU A 78 14.83 11.64 6.95
CA GLU A 78 16.12 11.14 7.44
C GLU A 78 15.99 9.90 8.34
N ASN A 79 15.11 9.96 9.34
CA ASN A 79 14.95 8.88 10.32
C ASN A 79 14.48 7.56 9.67
N VAL A 80 13.63 7.66 8.65
CA VAL A 80 13.13 6.48 7.94
C VAL A 80 14.24 5.89 7.07
N VAL A 81 14.99 6.71 6.34
CA VAL A 81 16.13 6.24 5.55
C VAL A 81 17.20 5.59 6.41
N GLN A 82 17.52 6.16 7.58
CA GLN A 82 18.49 5.57 8.50
C GLN A 82 18.06 4.19 9.00
N LYS A 83 16.76 3.99 9.25
CA LYS A 83 16.24 2.73 9.79
C LYS A 83 15.96 1.68 8.71
N TYR A 84 15.38 2.08 7.60
CA TYR A 84 14.83 1.17 6.58
C TYR A 84 15.58 1.24 5.24
N GLY A 85 16.46 2.22 5.03
CA GLY A 85 17.11 2.49 3.76
C GLY A 85 16.17 3.17 2.76
N ALA A 86 16.45 3.03 1.47
CA ALA A 86 15.60 3.52 0.38
C ALA A 86 14.39 2.58 0.13
N GLN A 87 13.71 2.18 1.19
CA GLN A 87 12.53 1.30 1.14
C GLN A 87 11.40 1.94 1.93
N PHE A 88 10.22 2.06 1.30
CA PHE A 88 9.03 2.53 2.00
C PHE A 88 8.56 1.44 2.98
N PRO A 89 8.37 1.75 4.28
CA PRO A 89 8.22 0.71 5.30
C PRO A 89 6.78 0.24 5.53
N LEU A 90 5.80 0.79 4.82
CA LEU A 90 4.37 0.55 5.10
C LEU A 90 3.59 0.12 3.84
N LEU A 91 2.46 -0.52 4.09
CA LEU A 91 1.42 -0.79 3.10
C LEU A 91 0.09 -0.33 3.70
N VAL A 92 -0.58 0.61 3.04
CA VAL A 92 -1.83 1.21 3.53
C VAL A 92 -2.99 0.79 2.63
N LYS A 93 -4.07 0.30 3.24
CA LYS A 93 -5.20 -0.28 2.52
C LYS A 93 -6.55 0.09 3.14
N PHE A 94 -7.59 0.10 2.31
CA PHE A 94 -8.97 -0.14 2.74
C PHE A 94 -9.36 -1.58 2.44
N LEU A 95 -10.16 -2.18 3.33
CA LEU A 95 -10.66 -3.54 3.17
C LEU A 95 -12.19 -3.53 3.13
N ASP A 96 -12.76 -4.24 2.15
CA ASP A 96 -14.16 -4.65 2.13
C ASP A 96 -14.25 -6.14 2.48
N VAL A 97 -14.53 -6.41 3.75
CA VAL A 97 -14.66 -7.76 4.30
C VAL A 97 -16.12 -8.19 4.18
N SER A 98 -16.50 -8.70 3.00
CA SER A 98 -17.87 -9.17 2.72
C SER A 98 -18.09 -10.64 3.11
N GLN A 99 -17.02 -11.40 3.33
CA GLN A 99 -17.04 -12.76 3.87
C GLN A 99 -15.91 -12.95 4.90
N PRO A 100 -15.98 -13.96 5.79
CA PRO A 100 -14.89 -14.25 6.72
C PRO A 100 -13.56 -14.53 6.01
N LEU A 101 -12.48 -13.94 6.51
CA LEU A 101 -11.11 -14.25 6.07
C LEU A 101 -10.62 -15.54 6.73
N SER A 102 -9.52 -16.09 6.21
CA SER A 102 -8.82 -17.17 6.90
C SER A 102 -8.25 -16.71 8.24
N VAL A 103 -8.12 -17.64 9.17
CA VAL A 103 -7.32 -17.45 10.39
C VAL A 103 -5.85 -17.44 9.98
N GLN A 104 -5.13 -16.38 10.32
CA GLN A 104 -3.76 -16.13 9.86
C GLN A 104 -2.84 -15.75 11.02
N VAL A 105 -1.57 -16.10 10.88
CA VAL A 105 -0.46 -15.56 11.69
C VAL A 105 0.57 -14.98 10.74
N HIS A 106 1.06 -13.79 11.06
CA HIS A 106 2.09 -13.13 10.28
C HIS A 106 3.48 -13.30 10.93
N PRO A 107 4.54 -13.45 10.12
CA PRO A 107 5.89 -13.58 10.67
C PRO A 107 6.37 -12.27 11.30
N ASP A 108 7.22 -12.38 12.31
CA ASP A 108 8.12 -11.31 12.72
C ASP A 108 9.30 -11.18 11.73
N ASP A 109 10.19 -10.20 11.92
CA ASP A 109 11.32 -9.96 11.02
C ASP A 109 12.24 -11.19 10.91
N ALA A 110 12.47 -11.91 12.02
CA ALA A 110 13.33 -13.09 12.03
C ALA A 110 12.71 -14.27 11.25
N ALA A 111 11.40 -14.51 11.42
CA ALA A 111 10.68 -15.54 10.70
C ALA A 111 10.52 -15.19 9.21
N ALA A 112 10.28 -13.92 8.86
CA ALA A 112 10.20 -13.47 7.47
C ALA A 112 11.52 -13.72 6.73
N GLN A 113 12.64 -13.40 7.36
CA GLN A 113 13.95 -13.63 6.78
C GLN A 113 14.25 -15.13 6.60
N ARG A 114 13.86 -15.96 7.57
CA ARG A 114 14.12 -17.41 7.56
C ARG A 114 13.21 -18.18 6.60
N LEU A 115 11.95 -17.79 6.48
CA LEU A 115 10.92 -18.55 5.75
C LEU A 115 10.68 -18.02 4.33
N GLU A 116 10.72 -16.69 4.16
CA GLU A 116 10.32 -16.01 2.92
C GLU A 116 11.48 -15.22 2.27
N ASN A 117 12.66 -15.23 2.90
CA ASN A 117 13.81 -14.40 2.50
C ASN A 117 13.47 -12.89 2.41
N GLU A 118 12.55 -12.44 3.26
CA GLU A 118 12.10 -11.06 3.36
C GLU A 118 12.68 -10.41 4.61
N ARG A 119 13.17 -9.17 4.48
CA ARG A 119 13.84 -8.47 5.59
C ARG A 119 12.89 -8.12 6.75
N PHE A 120 11.62 -7.85 6.43
CA PHE A 120 10.64 -7.35 7.38
C PHE A 120 9.46 -8.31 7.50
N GLY A 121 9.02 -8.52 8.74
CA GLY A 121 7.78 -9.20 9.07
C GLY A 121 6.56 -8.34 8.76
N LYS A 122 5.38 -8.84 9.17
CA LYS A 122 4.10 -8.16 8.94
C LYS A 122 3.36 -7.96 10.25
N THR A 123 3.82 -6.95 11.00
CA THR A 123 2.99 -6.34 12.05
C THR A 123 1.97 -5.43 11.41
N GLU A 124 0.72 -5.47 11.88
CA GLU A 124 -0.37 -4.67 11.34
C GLU A 124 -1.23 -4.06 12.43
N GLY A 125 -2.04 -3.07 12.03
CA GLY A 125 -3.06 -2.47 12.87
C GLY A 125 -4.30 -2.18 12.03
N TRP A 126 -5.48 -2.30 12.64
CA TRP A 126 -6.75 -2.08 11.98
C TRP A 126 -7.49 -0.90 12.61
N TYR A 127 -8.09 -0.09 11.75
CA TYR A 127 -9.03 0.94 12.15
C TYR A 127 -10.40 0.59 11.55
N VAL A 128 -11.37 0.30 12.42
CA VAL A 128 -12.70 -0.14 12.00
C VAL A 128 -13.53 1.07 11.60
N LEU A 129 -13.81 1.20 10.30
CA LEU A 129 -14.64 2.28 9.75
C LEU A 129 -16.13 2.01 9.90
N HIS A 130 -16.53 0.73 9.84
CA HIS A 130 -17.91 0.27 9.89
C HIS A 130 -17.93 -1.22 10.28
N ALA A 131 -18.92 -1.66 11.07
CA ALA A 131 -19.13 -3.05 11.46
C ALA A 131 -20.63 -3.42 11.43
#